data_AF-A0A957EM88-F1
#
_entry.id   AF-A0A957EM88-F1
#
_cell.length_a   1.000
_cell.length_b   1.000
_cell.length_c   1.000
_cell.angle_alpha   90.00
_cell.angle_beta   90.00
_cell.angle_gamma   90.00
#
_symmetry.space_group_name_H-M   'P 1'
#
loop_
_entity.id
_entity.type
_entity.pdbx_description
1 polymer ?
#
loop_
_entity_poly.entity_id
_entity_poly.type
_entity_poly.pdbx_seq_one_letter_code
_entity_poly.pdbx_strand_id
1 'polypeptide(L)'
;MPKVTITSATLNIREQPSAASKAIGQYEQGEVVTVQARVDGKYLRSGLHWLLTDQGWIAEKYTQPVYGGPDVVFTPAMHAPGSDWMWQNPDLQAMLRQVNLPIKFLSIGFNGDYWAAFNKPAFHLVRIYWPSDKTKWSPLEVWEYAKAGVLRFYSLGARKFELLNEPNLQQEGLGYSWKNGDEFGRWLAEFAGIVRQNCPDAQLYYPGLSPGVPWTNQFTFTDAAWPHVQAMMYGICQHAYSGTTNNAAVAAADVVTQVREFQKRYALERPLIISECSVNRAASAAYKAQVYHRVEQELATIPGVEALVYFISHWEAPPAQAAHQEAWLGTDLAHQYKSLAL
;
A
#
# COMPACT_ATOMS: atom_id res chain seq x y z
N MET A 1 -2.23 -15.79 -15.85
CA MET A 1 -3.01 -16.75 -15.03
C MET A 1 -2.32 -16.86 -13.69
N PRO A 2 -3.04 -16.77 -12.56
CA PRO A 2 -2.46 -16.83 -11.22
C PRO A 2 -1.71 -18.14 -10.99
N LYS A 3 -0.67 -18.07 -10.16
CA LYS A 3 0.14 -19.23 -9.76
C LYS A 3 0.15 -19.36 -8.25
N VAL A 4 0.29 -20.59 -7.77
CA VAL A 4 0.47 -20.87 -6.34
C VAL A 4 1.57 -21.91 -6.13
N THR A 5 2.28 -21.82 -5.01
CA THR A 5 3.25 -22.82 -4.54
C THR A 5 2.57 -23.73 -3.52
N ILE A 6 2.80 -25.04 -3.60
CA ILE A 6 2.28 -26.01 -2.62
C ILE A 6 3.06 -25.91 -1.30
N THR A 7 2.35 -25.80 -0.18
CA THR A 7 2.96 -25.61 1.15
C THR A 7 2.94 -26.86 2.03
N SER A 8 2.08 -27.84 1.73
CA SER A 8 2.06 -29.13 2.43
C SER A 8 3.07 -30.10 1.83
N ALA A 9 3.59 -31.03 2.64
CA ALA A 9 4.50 -32.09 2.19
C ALA A 9 3.98 -32.80 0.93
N THR A 10 2.71 -33.22 0.98
CA THR A 10 1.95 -33.71 -0.17
C THR A 10 0.57 -33.05 -0.19
N LEU A 11 0.02 -32.83 -1.38
CA LEU A 11 -1.32 -32.28 -1.57
C LEU A 11 -2.11 -33.11 -2.58
N ASN A 12 -3.20 -33.72 -2.11
CA ASN A 12 -4.10 -34.48 -2.98
C ASN A 12 -4.79 -33.59 -4.03
N ILE A 13 -4.72 -34.03 -5.28
CA ILE A 13 -5.49 -33.52 -6.42
C ILE A 13 -6.79 -34.32 -6.48
N ARG A 14 -7.92 -33.64 -6.64
CA ARG A 14 -9.25 -34.24 -6.56
C ARG A 14 -10.08 -33.98 -7.80
N GLU A 15 -10.98 -34.90 -8.09
CA GLU A 15 -11.88 -34.81 -9.24
C GLU A 15 -12.91 -33.68 -9.10
N GLN A 16 -13.33 -33.39 -7.87
CA GLN A 16 -14.29 -32.32 -7.53
C GLN A 16 -13.77 -31.47 -6.36
N PRO A 17 -14.23 -30.21 -6.20
CA PRO A 17 -13.79 -29.30 -5.13
C PRO A 17 -14.35 -29.72 -3.76
N SER A 18 -13.95 -30.89 -3.27
CA SER A 18 -14.43 -31.50 -2.04
C SER A 18 -13.41 -32.47 -1.43
N ALA A 19 -13.25 -32.40 -0.11
CA ALA A 19 -12.38 -33.33 0.63
C ALA A 19 -12.90 -34.78 0.60
N ALA A 20 -14.18 -34.98 0.28
CA ALA A 20 -14.79 -36.30 0.11
C ALA A 20 -14.66 -36.83 -1.34
N SER A 21 -14.25 -36.00 -2.30
CA SER A 21 -14.05 -36.43 -3.69
C SER A 21 -12.84 -37.35 -3.81
N LYS A 22 -12.86 -38.25 -4.80
CA LYS A 22 -11.75 -39.15 -5.11
C LYS A 22 -10.47 -38.35 -5.36
N ALA A 23 -9.37 -38.77 -4.72
CA ALA A 23 -8.05 -38.29 -5.07
C ALA A 23 -7.61 -38.95 -6.39
N ILE A 24 -7.20 -38.13 -7.35
CA ILE A 24 -6.80 -38.54 -8.71
C ILE A 24 -5.32 -38.30 -8.99
N GLY A 25 -4.60 -37.66 -8.07
CA GLY A 25 -3.18 -37.38 -8.16
C GLY A 25 -2.68 -36.66 -6.90
N GLN A 26 -1.42 -36.26 -6.90
CA GLN A 26 -0.80 -35.50 -5.82
C GLN A 26 0.20 -34.48 -6.39
N TYR A 27 0.33 -33.36 -5.71
CA TYR A 27 1.46 -32.44 -5.84
C TYR A 27 2.35 -32.55 -4.60
N GLU A 28 3.63 -32.24 -4.79
CA GLU A 28 4.65 -32.22 -3.74
C GLU A 28 4.89 -30.80 -3.23
N GLN A 29 5.46 -30.67 -2.02
CA GLN A 29 5.82 -29.38 -1.45
C GLN A 29 6.76 -28.59 -2.37
N GLY A 30 6.50 -27.30 -2.53
CA GLY A 30 7.32 -26.40 -3.34
C GLY A 30 6.98 -26.40 -4.83
N GLU A 31 6.13 -27.32 -5.30
CA GLU A 31 5.66 -27.30 -6.68
C GLU A 31 4.84 -26.03 -6.95
N VAL A 32 5.07 -25.42 -8.12
CA VAL A 32 4.35 -24.22 -8.57
C VAL A 32 3.33 -24.63 -9.62
N VAL A 33 2.06 -24.36 -9.35
CA VAL A 33 0.94 -24.78 -10.20
C VAL A 33 0.16 -23.56 -10.69
N THR A 34 -0.39 -23.67 -11.89
CA THR A 34 -1.24 -22.62 -12.48
C THR A 34 -2.68 -22.83 -12.05
N VAL A 35 -3.32 -21.75 -11.58
CA VAL A 35 -4.73 -21.74 -11.16
C VAL A 35 -5.60 -21.29 -12.33
N GLN A 36 -6.49 -22.18 -12.76
CA GLN A 36 -7.45 -21.93 -13.84
C GLN A 36 -8.76 -21.35 -13.31
N ALA A 37 -9.18 -21.76 -12.12
CA ALA A 37 -10.38 -21.24 -11.45
C ALA A 37 -10.26 -21.35 -9.92
N ARG A 38 -11.02 -20.53 -9.21
CA ARG A 38 -11.18 -20.59 -7.75
C ARG A 38 -12.68 -20.66 -7.44
N VAL A 39 -13.08 -21.58 -6.59
CA VAL A 39 -14.46 -21.68 -6.12
C VAL A 39 -14.51 -21.67 -4.60
N ASP A 40 -15.49 -20.93 -4.09
CA ASP A 40 -15.88 -21.06 -2.70
C ASP A 40 -16.63 -22.38 -2.54
N GLY A 41 -16.21 -23.21 -1.59
CA GLY A 41 -16.86 -24.47 -1.31
C GLY A 41 -18.26 -24.26 -0.73
N LYS A 42 -19.24 -23.90 -1.56
CA LYS A 42 -20.64 -23.65 -1.17
C LYS A 42 -21.35 -24.89 -0.58
N TYR A 43 -20.72 -26.06 -0.65
CA TYR A 43 -21.32 -27.34 -0.24
C TYR A 43 -20.54 -28.10 0.85
N LEU A 44 -19.63 -27.46 1.60
CA LEU A 44 -18.81 -28.15 2.61
C LEU A 44 -18.90 -27.50 3.99
N ARG A 45 -19.02 -28.33 5.04
CA ARG A 45 -19.07 -27.96 6.47
C ARG A 45 -17.81 -27.21 6.99
N SER A 46 -16.85 -26.85 6.14
CA SER A 46 -15.51 -26.40 6.57
C SER A 46 -15.00 -25.08 5.97
N GLY A 47 -15.81 -24.34 5.20
CA GLY A 47 -15.39 -23.01 4.72
C GLY A 47 -14.12 -23.00 3.86
N LEU A 48 -13.77 -24.13 3.24
CA LEU A 48 -12.57 -24.26 2.42
C LEU A 48 -12.81 -23.76 1.00
N HIS A 49 -11.85 -23.01 0.47
CA HIS A 49 -11.77 -22.63 -0.93
C HIS A 49 -10.97 -23.67 -1.73
N TRP A 50 -11.36 -23.87 -2.98
CA TRP A 50 -10.72 -24.83 -3.88
C TRP A 50 -10.21 -24.16 -5.15
N LEU A 51 -9.05 -24.61 -5.62
CA LEU A 51 -8.39 -24.14 -6.83
C LEU A 51 -8.44 -25.25 -7.87
N LEU A 52 -8.87 -24.92 -9.09
CA LEU A 52 -8.76 -25.79 -10.26
C LEU A 52 -7.38 -25.59 -10.89
N THR A 53 -6.67 -26.68 -11.07
CA THR A 53 -5.42 -26.77 -11.85
C THR A 53 -5.67 -27.58 -13.13
N ASP A 54 -4.66 -27.69 -13.98
CA ASP A 54 -4.67 -28.57 -15.15
C ASP A 54 -4.85 -30.06 -14.81
N GLN A 55 -4.49 -30.49 -13.59
CA GLN A 55 -4.65 -31.88 -13.14
C GLN A 55 -5.91 -32.13 -12.31
N GLY A 56 -6.61 -31.08 -11.85
CA GLY A 56 -7.81 -31.19 -11.01
C GLY A 56 -7.83 -30.20 -9.85
N TRP A 57 -8.68 -30.49 -8.85
CA TRP A 57 -8.97 -29.60 -7.73
C TRP A 57 -8.04 -29.81 -6.54
N ILE A 58 -7.51 -28.73 -6.00
CA ILE A 58 -6.70 -28.71 -4.77
C ILE A 58 -7.29 -27.76 -3.74
N ALA A 59 -7.03 -28.02 -2.45
CA ALA A 59 -7.50 -27.15 -1.38
C ALA A 59 -6.58 -25.93 -1.23
N GLU A 60 -7.11 -24.71 -1.36
CA GLU A 60 -6.34 -23.46 -1.35
C GLU A 60 -5.52 -23.28 -0.07
N LYS A 61 -6.00 -23.78 1.07
CA LYS A 61 -5.32 -23.66 2.38
C LYS A 61 -3.92 -24.27 2.44
N TYR A 62 -3.56 -25.12 1.49
CA TYR A 62 -2.24 -25.75 1.38
C TYR A 62 -1.41 -25.15 0.25
N THR A 63 -1.68 -23.90 -0.09
CA THR A 63 -1.02 -23.18 -1.17
C THR A 63 -0.68 -21.76 -0.73
N GLN A 64 0.35 -21.19 -1.36
CA GLN A 64 0.72 -19.78 -1.23
C GLN A 64 0.73 -19.13 -2.61
N PRO A 65 0.07 -17.97 -2.80
CA PRO A 65 0.15 -17.24 -4.06
C PRO A 65 1.59 -16.90 -4.46
N VAL A 66 1.87 -17.01 -5.75
CA VAL A 66 3.15 -16.60 -6.33
C VAL A 66 2.99 -15.24 -6.99
N TYR A 67 3.85 -14.30 -6.61
CA TYR A 67 3.97 -13.02 -7.30
C TYR A 67 4.58 -13.23 -8.69
N GLY A 68 3.93 -12.70 -9.71
CA GLY A 68 4.35 -12.74 -11.11
C GLY A 68 4.53 -11.37 -11.75
N GLY A 69 4.52 -10.29 -10.94
CA GLY A 69 4.81 -8.94 -11.41
C GLY A 69 6.31 -8.68 -11.60
N PRO A 70 6.71 -7.44 -11.91
CA PRO A 70 8.12 -7.08 -12.08
C PRO A 70 8.91 -7.23 -10.77
N ASP A 71 10.20 -7.55 -10.89
CA ASP A 71 11.11 -7.56 -9.75
C ASP A 71 11.21 -6.18 -9.12
N VAL A 72 11.12 -6.15 -7.80
CA VAL A 72 11.22 -4.93 -6.99
C VAL A 72 12.15 -5.15 -5.81
N VAL A 73 12.81 -4.08 -5.37
CA VAL A 73 13.68 -4.10 -4.19
C VAL A 73 12.93 -3.43 -3.05
N PHE A 74 12.64 -4.19 -2.01
CA PHE A 74 12.02 -3.67 -0.80
C PHE A 74 12.82 -2.50 -0.23
N THR A 75 12.16 -1.35 -0.04
CA THR A 75 12.79 -0.13 0.47
C THR A 75 11.93 0.52 1.57
N PRO A 76 12.41 0.61 2.83
CA PRO A 76 11.79 1.47 3.82
C PRO A 76 11.95 2.94 3.42
N ALA A 77 10.94 3.74 3.69
CA ALA A 77 10.84 5.13 3.30
C ALA A 77 10.06 5.93 4.37
N MET A 78 10.11 7.24 4.26
CA MET A 78 9.39 8.15 5.16
C MET A 78 8.46 9.07 4.39
N HIS A 79 7.29 9.33 4.94
CA HIS A 79 6.36 10.29 4.37
C HIS A 79 6.88 11.72 4.61
N ALA A 80 6.84 12.58 3.58
CA ALA A 80 7.13 14.02 3.67
C ALA A 80 6.27 14.72 4.73
N PRO A 81 6.64 15.94 5.19
CA PRO A 81 5.80 16.65 6.16
C PRO A 81 4.43 16.95 5.56
N GLY A 82 3.39 16.96 6.41
CA GLY A 82 2.01 17.23 5.99
C GLY A 82 1.79 18.66 5.49
N SER A 83 2.67 19.59 5.87
CA SER A 83 2.62 21.00 5.50
C SER A 83 3.87 21.40 4.70
N ASP A 84 3.68 22.07 3.57
CA ASP A 84 4.77 22.40 2.64
C ASP A 84 5.83 23.34 3.24
N TRP A 85 5.41 24.27 4.11
CA TRP A 85 6.32 25.21 4.77
C TRP A 85 7.40 24.53 5.63
N MET A 86 7.14 23.31 6.11
CA MET A 86 8.08 22.58 6.98
C MET A 86 9.38 22.18 6.27
N TRP A 87 9.42 22.16 4.94
CA TRP A 87 10.65 21.88 4.21
C TRP A 87 11.75 22.92 4.47
N GLN A 88 11.38 24.14 4.87
CA GLN A 88 12.33 25.19 5.27
C GLN A 88 12.84 25.04 6.71
N ASN A 89 12.24 24.15 7.52
CA ASN A 89 12.64 23.94 8.90
C ASN A 89 13.99 23.18 8.97
N PRO A 90 15.06 23.77 9.55
CA PRO A 90 16.37 23.14 9.62
C PRO A 90 16.38 21.87 10.48
N ASP A 91 15.56 21.79 11.53
CA ASP A 91 15.48 20.61 12.40
C ASP A 91 14.84 19.44 11.68
N LEU A 92 13.80 19.70 10.86
CA LEU A 92 13.24 18.68 9.98
C LEU A 92 14.34 18.16 9.05
N GLN A 93 15.03 19.05 8.34
CA GLN A 93 16.07 18.64 7.40
C GLN A 93 17.20 17.85 8.09
N ALA A 94 17.60 18.25 9.30
CA ALA A 94 18.60 17.54 10.09
C ALA A 94 18.12 16.12 10.44
N MET A 95 16.88 15.99 10.92
CA MET A 95 16.27 14.68 11.20
C MET A 95 16.18 13.81 9.93
N LEU A 96 15.73 14.35 8.81
CA LEU A 96 15.67 13.61 7.54
C LEU A 96 17.05 13.10 7.11
N ARG A 97 18.12 13.92 7.27
CA ARG A 97 19.50 13.50 7.00
C ARG A 97 20.00 12.45 7.99
N GLN A 98 19.65 12.56 9.27
CA GLN A 98 20.00 11.58 10.30
C GLN A 98 19.38 10.22 10.00
N VAL A 99 18.07 10.21 9.71
CA VAL A 99 17.33 8.97 9.41
C VAL A 99 17.82 8.38 8.09
N ASN A 100 18.02 9.22 7.06
CA ASN A 100 18.53 8.87 5.73
C ASN A 100 17.69 7.82 4.99
N LEU A 101 16.38 7.84 5.19
CA LEU A 101 15.42 7.08 4.40
C LEU A 101 15.01 7.88 3.14
N PRO A 102 14.69 7.21 2.01
CA PRO A 102 13.98 7.82 0.89
C PRO A 102 12.67 8.46 1.32
N ILE A 103 12.22 9.49 0.60
CA ILE A 103 11.03 10.27 0.96
C ILE A 103 9.90 10.06 -0.07
N LYS A 104 8.69 9.82 0.42
CA LYS A 104 7.44 9.98 -0.35
C LYS A 104 7.06 11.46 -0.35
N PHE A 105 7.11 12.10 -1.51
CA PHE A 105 6.81 13.53 -1.69
C PHE A 105 5.33 13.79 -1.97
N LEU A 106 4.91 15.04 -1.81
CA LEU A 106 3.58 15.53 -2.17
C LEU A 106 3.71 16.52 -3.33
N SER A 107 2.88 16.44 -4.37
CA SER A 107 2.97 17.35 -5.53
C SER A 107 2.41 18.76 -5.26
N ILE A 108 2.90 19.46 -4.22
CA ILE A 108 2.45 20.81 -3.83
C ILE A 108 3.59 21.78 -3.64
N GLY A 109 3.24 23.06 -3.77
CA GLY A 109 4.06 24.19 -3.34
C GLY A 109 5.50 24.10 -3.83
N PHE A 110 6.44 24.24 -2.90
CA PHE A 110 7.86 24.34 -3.20
C PHE A 110 8.68 23.11 -2.80
N ASN A 111 8.08 22.05 -2.24
CA ASN A 111 8.84 20.87 -1.82
C ASN A 111 9.65 20.18 -2.95
N GLY A 112 9.30 20.40 -4.21
CA GLY A 112 10.11 19.96 -5.35
C GLY A 112 11.55 20.54 -5.35
N ASP A 113 11.80 21.68 -4.71
CA ASP A 113 13.16 22.24 -4.53
C ASP A 113 14.06 21.32 -3.69
N TYR A 114 13.46 20.48 -2.86
CA TYR A 114 14.16 19.58 -1.95
C TYR A 114 14.35 18.17 -2.54
N TRP A 115 13.84 17.93 -3.75
CA TRP A 115 13.96 16.65 -4.45
C TRP A 115 15.42 16.21 -4.55
N ALA A 116 16.33 17.05 -5.06
CA ALA A 116 17.73 16.68 -5.24
C ALA A 116 18.44 16.35 -3.91
N ALA A 117 18.00 16.94 -2.79
CA ALA A 117 18.61 16.74 -1.48
C ALA A 117 18.15 15.45 -0.79
N PHE A 118 16.89 15.04 -1.00
CA PHE A 118 16.28 13.95 -0.24
C PHE A 118 15.75 12.79 -1.08
N ASN A 119 15.66 12.93 -2.40
CA ASN A 119 15.40 11.82 -3.29
C ASN A 119 16.59 10.84 -3.28
N LYS A 120 16.29 9.54 -3.36
CA LYS A 120 17.30 8.48 -3.34
C LYS A 120 17.05 7.54 -4.53
N PRO A 121 18.08 7.07 -5.24
CA PRO A 121 17.91 6.18 -6.40
C PRO A 121 17.17 4.86 -6.07
N ALA A 122 17.24 4.41 -4.82
CA ALA A 122 16.60 3.17 -4.38
C ALA A 122 15.06 3.22 -4.46
N PHE A 123 14.45 4.39 -4.19
CA PHE A 123 13.00 4.56 -4.20
C PHE A 123 12.60 6.02 -4.32
N HIS A 124 11.55 6.26 -5.09
CA HIS A 124 10.81 7.52 -5.09
C HIS A 124 9.31 7.26 -5.26
N LEU A 125 8.50 8.10 -4.63
CA LEU A 125 7.06 8.14 -4.86
C LEU A 125 6.59 9.58 -4.66
N VAL A 126 5.77 10.08 -5.58
CA VAL A 126 5.13 11.39 -5.46
C VAL A 126 3.63 11.19 -5.38
N ARG A 127 3.01 11.52 -4.25
CA ARG A 127 1.55 11.55 -4.17
C ARG A 127 1.04 12.80 -4.88
N ILE A 128 0.14 12.60 -5.85
CA ILE A 128 -0.58 13.69 -6.48
C ILE A 128 -1.52 14.28 -5.43
N TYR A 129 -1.16 15.45 -4.93
CA TYR A 129 -1.88 16.09 -3.83
C TYR A 129 -3.09 16.86 -4.34
N TRP A 130 -4.17 16.77 -3.57
CA TRP A 130 -5.39 17.54 -3.75
C TRP A 130 -5.92 17.92 -2.35
N PRO A 131 -6.26 19.20 -2.09
CA PRO A 131 -6.63 19.67 -0.76
C PRO A 131 -8.09 19.40 -0.36
N SER A 132 -8.87 18.68 -1.16
CA SER A 132 -10.29 18.30 -0.94
C SER A 132 -11.04 19.16 0.09
N ASP A 133 -11.76 20.16 -0.39
CA ASP A 133 -12.51 21.12 0.43
C ASP A 133 -13.98 20.71 0.66
N LYS A 134 -14.28 19.40 0.56
CA LYS A 134 -15.65 18.86 0.64
C LYS A 134 -16.60 19.43 -0.42
N THR A 135 -16.06 19.81 -1.58
CA THR A 135 -16.85 20.12 -2.77
C THR A 135 -16.69 19.03 -3.82
N LYS A 136 -17.55 19.03 -4.84
CA LYS A 136 -17.47 18.08 -5.95
C LYS A 136 -16.46 18.59 -6.96
N TRP A 137 -15.43 17.79 -7.25
CA TRP A 137 -14.44 18.07 -8.27
C TRP A 137 -14.51 17.04 -9.40
N SER A 138 -14.44 17.50 -10.64
CA SER A 138 -14.19 16.66 -11.80
C SER A 138 -12.71 16.24 -11.90
N PRO A 139 -12.39 15.18 -12.64
CA PRO A 139 -11.01 14.79 -12.91
C PRO A 139 -10.16 15.92 -13.49
N LEU A 140 -10.72 16.71 -14.41
CA LEU A 140 -10.03 17.84 -15.03
C LEU A 140 -9.73 18.95 -14.02
N GLU A 141 -10.68 19.30 -13.14
CA GLU A 141 -10.45 20.33 -12.12
C GLU A 141 -9.35 19.92 -11.14
N VAL A 142 -9.31 18.65 -10.73
CA VAL A 142 -8.23 18.13 -9.87
C VAL A 142 -6.89 18.18 -10.60
N TRP A 143 -6.86 17.83 -11.90
CA TRP A 143 -5.65 17.97 -12.71
C TRP A 143 -5.18 19.42 -12.78
N GLU A 144 -6.07 20.35 -13.09
CA GLU A 144 -5.74 21.77 -13.22
C GLU A 144 -5.16 22.35 -11.93
N TYR A 145 -5.63 21.87 -10.77
CA TYR A 145 -5.05 22.20 -9.48
C TYR A 145 -3.64 21.59 -9.29
N ALA A 146 -3.50 20.28 -9.53
CA ALA A 146 -2.28 19.55 -9.18
C ALA A 146 -1.15 19.65 -10.23
N LYS A 147 -1.47 20.02 -11.48
CA LYS A 147 -0.58 19.89 -12.64
C LYS A 147 0.78 20.55 -12.45
N ALA A 148 0.85 21.73 -11.83
CA ALA A 148 2.10 22.44 -11.67
C ALA A 148 3.10 21.64 -10.80
N GLY A 149 2.64 21.09 -9.68
CA GLY A 149 3.45 20.24 -8.82
C GLY A 149 3.82 18.92 -9.49
N VAL A 150 2.86 18.27 -10.17
CA VAL A 150 3.09 17.01 -10.88
C VAL A 150 4.14 17.17 -11.97
N LEU A 151 3.96 18.15 -12.86
CA LEU A 151 4.88 18.42 -13.97
C LEU A 151 6.28 18.81 -13.48
N ARG A 152 6.36 19.54 -12.36
CA ARG A 152 7.64 19.85 -11.72
C ARG A 152 8.39 18.58 -11.32
N PHE A 153 7.77 17.69 -10.53
CA PHE A 153 8.43 16.44 -10.14
C PHE A 153 8.75 15.54 -11.34
N TYR A 154 7.84 15.48 -12.32
CA TYR A 154 8.07 14.72 -13.55
C TYR A 154 9.31 15.23 -14.31
N SER A 155 9.49 16.56 -14.39
CA SER A 155 10.69 17.19 -14.99
C SER A 155 11.98 16.94 -14.21
N LEU A 156 11.87 16.74 -12.89
CA LEU A 156 12.99 16.37 -12.01
C LEU A 156 13.31 14.87 -12.04
N GLY A 157 12.64 14.09 -12.89
CA GLY A 157 12.87 12.67 -13.10
C GLY A 157 11.96 11.74 -12.30
N ALA A 158 10.99 12.26 -11.54
CA ALA A 158 10.01 11.41 -10.89
C ALA A 158 9.19 10.64 -11.94
N ARG A 159 8.98 9.35 -11.68
CA ARG A 159 8.17 8.48 -12.54
C ARG A 159 7.07 7.75 -11.79
N LYS A 160 7.16 7.58 -10.47
CA LYS A 160 6.16 6.88 -9.67
C LYS A 160 5.23 7.89 -9.01
N PHE A 161 3.95 7.83 -9.35
CA PHE A 161 2.93 8.75 -8.85
C PHE A 161 1.78 7.99 -8.19
N GLU A 162 1.53 8.25 -6.91
CA GLU A 162 0.33 7.78 -6.22
C GLU A 162 -0.82 8.74 -6.51
N LEU A 163 -1.94 8.22 -7.01
CA LEU A 163 -3.09 9.04 -7.40
C LEU A 163 -3.97 9.36 -6.19
N LEU A 164 -3.78 10.54 -5.58
CA LEU A 164 -4.56 11.08 -4.45
C LEU A 164 -4.26 10.42 -3.09
N ASN A 165 -4.98 10.87 -2.05
CA ASN A 165 -4.91 10.35 -0.69
C ASN A 165 -6.28 9.80 -0.26
N GLU A 166 -6.32 8.60 0.35
CA GLU A 166 -7.47 8.02 1.06
C GLU A 166 -8.88 8.38 0.55
N PRO A 167 -9.20 8.14 -0.75
CA PRO A 167 -10.46 8.56 -1.37
C PRO A 167 -11.71 7.91 -0.74
N ASN A 168 -11.55 6.96 0.17
CA ASN A 168 -12.61 6.37 0.96
C ASN A 168 -12.98 7.19 2.21
N LEU A 169 -12.40 8.39 2.39
CA LEU A 169 -12.73 9.33 3.46
C LEU A 169 -13.55 10.50 2.96
N GLN A 170 -14.44 11.01 3.82
CA GLN A 170 -15.32 12.14 3.48
C GLN A 170 -14.51 13.43 3.20
N GLN A 171 -13.47 13.67 4.00
CA GLN A 171 -12.56 14.80 3.80
C GLN A 171 -11.67 14.64 2.55
N GLU A 172 -11.65 13.47 1.92
CA GLU A 172 -10.87 13.18 0.71
C GLU A 172 -11.79 12.89 -0.50
N GLY A 173 -13.05 13.36 -0.47
CA GLY A 173 -13.97 13.34 -1.61
C GLY A 173 -15.14 12.37 -1.51
N LEU A 174 -15.14 11.40 -0.57
CA LEU A 174 -16.28 10.50 -0.39
C LEU A 174 -17.55 11.26 0.04
N GLY A 175 -18.65 11.04 -0.68
CA GLY A 175 -19.92 11.75 -0.50
C GLY A 175 -20.01 13.08 -1.24
N TYR A 176 -18.92 13.55 -1.87
CA TYR A 176 -18.88 14.81 -2.62
C TYR A 176 -18.55 14.59 -4.09
N SER A 177 -17.33 14.14 -4.38
CA SER A 177 -16.86 13.87 -5.74
C SER A 177 -17.35 12.50 -6.25
N TRP A 178 -17.52 11.54 -5.35
CA TRP A 178 -18.07 10.21 -5.60
C TRP A 178 -18.82 9.68 -4.37
N LYS A 179 -19.76 8.77 -4.55
CA LYS A 179 -20.54 8.18 -3.45
C LYS A 179 -20.00 6.85 -2.92
N ASN A 180 -19.20 6.15 -3.71
CA ASN A 180 -18.70 4.81 -3.41
C ASN A 180 -17.48 4.49 -4.29
N GLY A 181 -16.89 3.30 -4.07
CA GLY A 181 -15.71 2.87 -4.83
C GLY A 181 -15.95 2.71 -6.34
N ASP A 182 -17.16 2.33 -6.77
CA ASP A 182 -17.50 2.17 -8.19
C ASP A 182 -17.51 3.53 -8.93
N GLU A 183 -18.14 4.55 -8.35
CA GLU A 183 -18.07 5.93 -8.87
C GLU A 183 -16.65 6.47 -8.84
N PHE A 184 -15.90 6.23 -7.76
CA PHE A 184 -14.50 6.62 -7.67
C PHE A 184 -13.63 5.94 -8.74
N GLY A 185 -13.83 4.64 -9.00
CA GLY A 185 -13.04 3.90 -10.00
C GLY A 185 -13.19 4.49 -11.41
N ARG A 186 -14.40 4.89 -11.81
CA ARG A 186 -14.64 5.58 -13.09
C ARG A 186 -14.01 6.96 -13.11
N TRP A 187 -14.19 7.73 -12.03
CA TRP A 187 -13.59 9.06 -11.88
C TRP A 187 -12.05 8.98 -11.97
N LEU A 188 -11.45 8.01 -11.28
CA LEU A 188 -10.01 7.79 -11.24
C LEU A 188 -9.46 7.33 -12.59
N ALA A 189 -10.20 6.52 -13.34
CA ALA A 189 -9.79 6.11 -14.68
C ALA A 189 -9.68 7.32 -15.64
N GLU A 190 -10.64 8.24 -15.60
CA GLU A 190 -10.57 9.49 -16.37
C GLU A 190 -9.36 10.34 -15.92
N PHE A 191 -9.19 10.52 -14.60
CA PHE A 191 -8.06 11.27 -14.04
C PHE A 191 -6.70 10.68 -14.43
N ALA A 192 -6.55 9.36 -14.32
CA ALA A 192 -5.34 8.64 -14.73
C ALA A 192 -5.05 8.83 -16.23
N GLY A 193 -6.10 8.89 -17.07
CA GLY A 193 -5.98 9.21 -18.48
C GLY A 193 -5.39 10.60 -18.72
N ILE A 194 -5.88 11.61 -18.00
CA ILE A 194 -5.37 12.99 -18.07
C ILE A 194 -3.90 13.05 -17.62
N VAL A 195 -3.55 12.42 -16.48
CA VAL A 195 -2.17 12.39 -16.00
C VAL A 195 -1.24 11.76 -17.04
N ARG A 196 -1.63 10.61 -17.62
CA ARG A 196 -0.80 9.90 -18.61
C ARG A 196 -0.66 10.66 -19.93
N GLN A 197 -1.64 11.45 -20.35
CA GLN A 197 -1.51 12.33 -21.53
C GLN A 197 -0.42 13.40 -21.32
N ASN A 198 -0.24 13.86 -20.09
CA ASN A 198 0.71 14.93 -19.76
C ASN A 198 2.06 14.40 -19.24
N CYS A 199 2.09 13.18 -18.70
CA CYS A 199 3.26 12.50 -18.16
C CYS A 199 3.31 11.06 -18.72
N PRO A 200 3.67 10.86 -20.00
CA PRO A 200 3.53 9.57 -20.69
C PRO A 200 4.33 8.42 -20.07
N ASP A 201 5.44 8.72 -19.41
CA ASP A 201 6.28 7.71 -18.74
C ASP A 201 5.87 7.47 -17.27
N ALA A 202 4.80 8.10 -16.79
CA ALA A 202 4.39 7.97 -15.39
C ALA A 202 3.91 6.53 -15.09
N GLN A 203 4.52 5.93 -14.08
CA GLN A 203 4.06 4.74 -13.39
C GLN A 203 3.03 5.16 -12.34
N LEU A 204 1.75 4.99 -12.68
CA LEU A 204 0.65 5.38 -11.80
C LEU A 204 0.34 4.28 -10.79
N TYR A 205 0.22 4.65 -9.52
CA TYR A 205 -0.19 3.77 -8.43
C TYR A 205 -1.56 4.19 -7.94
N TYR A 206 -2.44 3.19 -7.80
CA TYR A 206 -3.73 3.39 -7.14
C TYR A 206 -3.50 3.80 -5.67
N PRO A 207 -4.30 4.74 -5.11
CA PRO A 207 -4.04 5.29 -3.78
C PRO A 207 -4.18 4.29 -2.64
N GLY A 208 -3.41 4.51 -1.59
CA GLY A 208 -3.67 3.90 -0.29
C GLY A 208 -5.02 4.38 0.27
N LEU A 209 -5.79 3.45 0.83
CA LEU A 209 -7.09 3.73 1.44
C LEU A 209 -7.02 3.62 2.95
N SER A 210 -7.81 4.44 3.65
CA SER A 210 -7.90 4.35 5.10
C SER A 210 -8.42 2.97 5.53
N PRO A 211 -7.74 2.26 6.45
CA PRO A 211 -8.05 0.86 6.77
C PRO A 211 -9.13 0.67 7.86
N GLY A 212 -9.60 1.74 8.51
CA GLY A 212 -10.35 1.68 9.76
C GLY A 212 -11.80 1.21 9.67
N VAL A 213 -12.05 -0.09 9.80
CA VAL A 213 -13.41 -0.68 9.97
C VAL A 213 -13.98 -0.28 11.35
N PRO A 214 -15.29 0.01 11.50
CA PRO A 214 -16.35 -0.01 10.48
C PRO A 214 -16.48 1.27 9.66
N TRP A 215 -15.75 2.33 10.02
CA TRP A 215 -15.90 3.67 9.45
C TRP A 215 -15.44 3.76 8.00
N THR A 216 -14.46 2.94 7.65
CA THR A 216 -13.88 2.79 6.31
C THR A 216 -13.57 1.32 6.07
N ASN A 217 -13.83 0.84 4.86
CA ASN A 217 -13.47 -0.51 4.46
C ASN A 217 -12.66 -0.44 3.17
N GLN A 218 -11.34 -0.49 3.29
CA GLN A 218 -10.44 -0.44 2.15
C GLN A 218 -10.69 -1.57 1.14
N PHE A 219 -11.13 -2.75 1.59
CA PHE A 219 -11.39 -3.87 0.69
C PHE A 219 -12.66 -3.63 -0.12
N THR A 220 -13.79 -3.34 0.52
CA THR A 220 -15.07 -3.09 -0.18
C THR A 220 -14.94 -1.92 -1.16
N PHE A 221 -14.23 -0.85 -0.78
CA PHE A 221 -14.05 0.30 -1.65
C PHE A 221 -13.15 -0.05 -2.85
N THR A 222 -12.00 -0.69 -2.62
CA THR A 222 -11.11 -1.13 -3.71
C THR A 222 -11.77 -2.17 -4.60
N ASP A 223 -12.54 -3.12 -4.08
CA ASP A 223 -13.28 -4.11 -4.88
C ASP A 223 -14.18 -3.46 -5.94
N ALA A 224 -14.86 -2.39 -5.56
CA ALA A 224 -15.74 -1.65 -6.45
C ALA A 224 -14.98 -0.77 -7.43
N ALA A 225 -13.87 -0.15 -7.00
CA ALA A 225 -13.07 0.74 -7.83
C ALA A 225 -12.19 0.00 -8.84
N TRP A 226 -11.47 -1.03 -8.37
CA TRP A 226 -10.35 -1.67 -9.05
C TRP A 226 -10.67 -2.17 -10.48
N PRO A 227 -11.83 -2.79 -10.75
CA PRO A 227 -12.17 -3.24 -12.11
C PRO A 227 -12.11 -2.13 -13.17
N HIS A 228 -12.36 -0.88 -12.79
CA HIS A 228 -12.36 0.26 -13.72
C HIS A 228 -10.96 0.79 -14.05
N VAL A 229 -9.99 0.59 -13.15
CA VAL A 229 -8.71 1.32 -13.16
C VAL A 229 -7.49 0.40 -13.24
N GLN A 230 -7.62 -0.89 -12.90
CA GLN A 230 -6.49 -1.83 -12.83
C GLN A 230 -5.61 -1.89 -14.09
N ALA A 231 -6.17 -1.72 -15.30
CA ALA A 231 -5.41 -1.79 -16.54
C ALA A 231 -4.52 -0.54 -16.77
N MET A 232 -4.79 0.55 -16.04
CA MET A 232 -4.08 1.82 -16.16
C MET A 232 -2.98 1.98 -15.09
N MET A 233 -3.00 1.16 -14.05
CA MET A 233 -2.08 1.25 -12.92
C MET A 233 -0.86 0.37 -13.11
N TYR A 234 0.32 0.93 -12.87
CA TYR A 234 1.58 0.20 -12.78
C TYR A 234 1.66 -0.61 -11.49
N GLY A 235 1.20 -0.04 -10.37
CA GLY A 235 1.19 -0.68 -9.06
C GLY A 235 -0.02 -0.23 -8.23
N ILE A 236 -0.06 -0.65 -6.97
CA ILE A 236 -1.10 -0.25 -6.03
C ILE A 236 -0.49 0.10 -4.69
N CYS A 237 -1.05 1.13 -4.04
CA CYS A 237 -0.69 1.51 -2.69
C CYS A 237 -1.68 0.97 -1.67
N GLN A 238 -1.20 0.75 -0.44
CA GLN A 238 -1.99 0.37 0.72
C GLN A 238 -1.60 1.22 1.92
N HIS A 239 -2.58 1.60 2.76
CA HIS A 239 -2.29 2.04 4.12
C HIS A 239 -2.50 0.86 5.08
N ALA A 240 -1.57 0.64 6.01
CA ALA A 240 -1.62 -0.47 6.96
C ALA A 240 -1.15 0.00 8.34
N TYR A 241 -1.99 -0.20 9.36
CA TYR A 241 -1.68 0.22 10.73
C TYR A 241 -1.67 -0.98 11.69
N SER A 242 -0.85 -0.90 12.74
CA SER A 242 -0.83 -1.96 13.75
C SER A 242 -2.10 -1.97 14.60
N GLY A 243 -2.42 -3.12 15.20
CA GLY A 243 -3.48 -3.21 16.20
C GLY A 243 -3.15 -2.49 17.51
N THR A 244 -4.01 -2.70 18.52
CA THR A 244 -3.92 -2.01 19.83
C THR A 244 -3.03 -2.73 20.86
N THR A 245 -2.32 -3.78 20.45
CA THR A 245 -1.47 -4.61 21.31
C THR A 245 -0.18 -3.90 21.71
N ASN A 246 0.32 -4.10 22.94
CA ASN A 246 1.64 -3.61 23.38
C ASN A 246 2.79 -4.59 23.13
N ASN A 247 2.53 -5.71 22.45
CA ASN A 247 3.58 -6.62 21.99
C ASN A 247 4.02 -6.21 20.58
N ALA A 248 5.30 -5.83 20.43
CA ALA A 248 5.80 -5.33 19.16
C ALA A 248 5.78 -6.38 18.03
N ALA A 249 5.98 -7.67 18.36
CA ALA A 249 5.91 -8.74 17.37
C ALA A 249 4.47 -8.97 16.89
N VAL A 250 3.49 -8.92 17.80
CA VAL A 250 2.07 -9.04 17.41
C VAL A 250 1.63 -7.83 16.58
N ALA A 251 2.04 -6.61 16.97
CA ALA A 251 1.75 -5.40 16.20
C ALA A 251 2.34 -5.43 14.78
N ALA A 252 3.58 -5.94 14.63
CA ALA A 252 4.19 -6.11 13.32
C ALA A 252 3.45 -7.18 12.49
N ALA A 253 3.11 -8.32 13.10
CA ALA A 253 2.34 -9.38 12.46
C ALA A 253 0.94 -8.91 12.00
N ASP A 254 0.30 -8.00 12.73
CA ASP A 254 -0.98 -7.38 12.32
C ASP A 254 -0.83 -6.62 10.99
N VAL A 255 0.24 -5.83 10.84
CA VAL A 255 0.53 -5.10 9.61
C VAL A 255 0.86 -6.07 8.48
N VAL A 256 1.74 -7.03 8.72
CA VAL A 256 2.19 -8.01 7.72
C VAL A 256 1.02 -8.87 7.22
N THR A 257 0.09 -9.24 8.10
CA THR A 257 -1.12 -9.98 7.72
C THR A 257 -1.99 -9.14 6.78
N GLN A 258 -2.25 -7.86 7.12
CA GLN A 258 -2.99 -6.95 6.25
C GLN A 258 -2.34 -6.80 4.87
N VAL A 259 -1.01 -6.71 4.82
CA VAL A 259 -0.26 -6.60 3.56
C VAL A 259 -0.37 -7.86 2.72
N ARG A 260 -0.21 -9.04 3.32
CA ARG A 260 -0.34 -10.32 2.61
C ARG A 260 -1.75 -10.53 2.04
N GLU A 261 -2.77 -10.19 2.82
CA GLU A 261 -4.17 -10.27 2.38
C GLU A 261 -4.46 -9.33 1.22
N PHE A 262 -3.97 -8.09 1.30
CA PHE A 262 -4.14 -7.10 0.24
C PHE A 262 -3.37 -7.48 -1.03
N GLN A 263 -2.11 -7.92 -0.90
CA GLN A 263 -1.31 -8.36 -2.02
C GLN A 263 -1.96 -9.53 -2.76
N LYS A 264 -2.40 -10.55 -2.02
CA LYS A 264 -3.08 -11.73 -2.57
C LYS A 264 -4.28 -11.33 -3.43
N ARG A 265 -4.97 -10.24 -3.07
CA ARG A 265 -6.19 -9.79 -3.74
C ARG A 265 -5.94 -8.89 -4.94
N TYR A 266 -4.95 -8.00 -4.86
CA TYR A 266 -4.80 -6.90 -5.84
C TYR A 266 -3.42 -6.78 -6.49
N ALA A 267 -2.37 -7.35 -5.90
CA ALA A 267 -0.98 -7.03 -6.24
C ALA A 267 -0.09 -8.24 -6.54
N LEU A 268 -0.66 -9.38 -6.97
CA LEU A 268 0.14 -10.54 -7.38
C LEU A 268 0.85 -10.36 -8.73
N GLU A 269 0.42 -9.41 -9.55
CA GLU A 269 0.98 -9.19 -10.90
C GLU A 269 1.57 -7.78 -11.05
N ARG A 270 1.72 -7.04 -9.95
CA ARG A 270 2.15 -5.64 -9.95
C ARG A 270 2.74 -5.23 -8.60
N PRO A 271 3.65 -4.24 -8.55
CA PRO A 271 4.22 -3.79 -7.29
C PRO A 271 3.18 -3.28 -6.30
N LEU A 272 3.39 -3.63 -5.02
CA LEU A 272 2.68 -3.10 -3.88
C LEU A 272 3.59 -2.13 -3.11
N ILE A 273 3.11 -0.92 -2.86
CA ILE A 273 3.74 0.01 -1.92
C ILE A 273 2.82 0.16 -0.71
N ILE A 274 3.34 -0.05 0.49
CA ILE A 274 2.63 0.36 1.70
C ILE A 274 2.92 1.86 1.85
N SER A 275 2.08 2.69 1.23
CA SER A 275 2.32 4.13 1.07
C SER A 275 2.07 4.92 2.34
N GLU A 276 1.54 4.26 3.37
CA GLU A 276 1.46 4.74 4.74
C GLU A 276 1.41 3.58 5.73
N CYS A 277 2.31 3.59 6.72
CA CYS A 277 2.35 2.63 7.81
C CYS A 277 2.57 3.34 9.14
N SER A 278 1.86 2.88 10.18
CA SER A 278 2.03 3.40 11.53
C SER A 278 1.51 2.47 12.62
N VAL A 279 1.96 2.71 13.84
CA VAL A 279 1.30 2.21 15.06
C VAL A 279 -0.06 2.89 15.30
N ASN A 280 -0.23 4.14 14.86
CA ASN A 280 -1.45 4.94 14.87
C ASN A 280 -2.25 4.92 16.20
N ARG A 281 -1.53 5.03 17.31
CA ARG A 281 -2.06 5.16 18.68
C ARG A 281 -0.99 5.69 19.61
N ALA A 282 -1.40 6.08 20.81
CA ALA A 282 -0.45 6.43 21.87
C ALA A 282 0.49 5.25 22.18
N ALA A 283 1.78 5.45 21.98
CA ALA A 283 2.85 4.50 22.28
C ALA A 283 4.19 5.25 22.38
N SER A 284 5.17 4.66 23.07
CA SER A 284 6.51 5.26 23.16
C SER A 284 7.25 5.19 21.82
N ALA A 285 8.17 6.14 21.60
CA ALA A 285 9.05 6.15 20.44
C ALA A 285 9.85 4.84 20.29
N ALA A 286 10.38 4.31 21.40
CA ALA A 286 11.11 3.05 21.40
C ALA A 286 10.24 1.85 20.95
N TYR A 287 8.97 1.81 21.39
CA TYR A 287 8.04 0.78 20.94
C TYR A 287 7.73 0.90 19.44
N LYS A 288 7.42 2.11 18.95
CA LYS A 288 7.17 2.34 17.53
C LYS A 288 8.36 1.91 16.66
N ALA A 289 9.57 2.30 17.06
CA ALA A 289 10.80 1.90 16.37
C ALA A 289 10.98 0.37 16.32
N GLN A 290 10.70 -0.35 17.42
CA GLN A 290 10.75 -1.82 17.44
C GLN A 290 9.71 -2.46 16.50
N VAL A 291 8.48 -1.92 16.45
CA VAL A 291 7.45 -2.39 15.51
C VAL A 291 7.92 -2.16 14.08
N TYR A 292 8.43 -0.97 13.77
CA TYR A 292 8.85 -0.58 12.42
C TYR A 292 9.94 -1.51 11.87
N HIS A 293 11.02 -1.73 12.62
CA HIS A 293 12.08 -2.68 12.21
C HIS A 293 11.58 -4.11 11.99
N ARG A 294 10.64 -4.60 12.80
CA ARG A 294 10.06 -5.93 12.61
C ARG A 294 9.21 -6.00 11.35
N VAL A 295 8.39 -4.98 11.08
CA VAL A 295 7.62 -4.89 9.84
C VAL A 295 8.57 -4.87 8.64
N GLU A 296 9.66 -4.12 8.66
CA GLU A 296 10.65 -4.11 7.58
C GLU A 296 11.25 -5.50 7.33
N GLN A 297 11.72 -6.15 8.38
CA GLN A 297 12.31 -7.49 8.30
C GLN A 297 11.35 -8.50 7.67
N GLU A 298 10.07 -8.46 8.08
CA GLU A 298 9.07 -9.38 7.56
C GLU A 298 8.63 -9.02 6.12
N LEU A 299 8.39 -7.73 5.83
CA LEU A 299 7.96 -7.29 4.49
C LEU A 299 9.05 -7.44 3.44
N ALA A 300 10.33 -7.32 3.80
CA ALA A 300 11.46 -7.59 2.91
C ALA A 300 11.48 -9.02 2.35
N THR A 301 10.78 -9.96 3.00
CA THR A 301 10.66 -11.36 2.55
C THR A 301 9.50 -11.61 1.59
N ILE A 302 8.69 -10.59 1.29
CA ILE A 302 7.47 -10.73 0.48
C ILE A 302 7.75 -10.25 -0.95
N PRO A 303 7.82 -11.15 -1.95
CA PRO A 303 8.03 -10.75 -3.34
C PRO A 303 6.94 -9.79 -3.80
N GLY A 304 7.31 -8.73 -4.53
CA GLY A 304 6.37 -7.74 -5.05
C GLY A 304 6.02 -6.61 -4.08
N VAL A 305 6.43 -6.68 -2.80
CA VAL A 305 6.38 -5.53 -1.90
C VAL A 305 7.59 -4.65 -2.16
N GLU A 306 7.35 -3.49 -2.75
CA GLU A 306 8.40 -2.58 -3.21
C GLU A 306 8.86 -1.62 -2.12
N ALA A 307 7.94 -1.09 -1.32
CA ALA A 307 8.31 -0.12 -0.30
C ALA A 307 7.34 -0.08 0.88
N LEU A 308 7.85 0.42 2.00
CA LEU A 308 7.11 0.70 3.22
C LEU A 308 7.36 2.15 3.62
N VAL A 309 6.33 2.98 3.63
CA VAL A 309 6.44 4.41 3.94
C VAL A 309 5.87 4.68 5.33
N TYR A 310 6.71 5.10 6.27
CA TYR A 310 6.24 5.47 7.61
C TYR A 310 5.59 6.84 7.64
N PHE A 311 4.42 6.88 8.27
CA PHE A 311 3.74 8.12 8.65
C PHE A 311 4.42 8.74 9.89
N ILE A 312 4.59 10.05 10.02
CA ILE A 312 4.86 11.08 8.99
C ILE A 312 6.04 11.91 9.51
N SER A 313 6.88 12.48 8.65
CA SER A 313 8.08 13.20 9.13
C SER A 313 7.71 14.38 10.04
N HIS A 314 6.62 15.07 9.75
CA HIS A 314 5.99 16.06 10.63
C HIS A 314 4.52 16.26 10.28
N TRP A 315 3.69 16.44 11.29
CA TRP A 315 2.30 16.83 11.12
C TRP A 315 1.78 17.52 12.38
N GLU A 316 0.97 18.57 12.18
CA GLU A 316 0.20 19.20 13.24
C GLU A 316 -1.05 18.36 13.53
N ALA A 317 -0.88 17.38 14.42
CA ALA A 317 -1.98 16.50 14.78
C ALA A 317 -3.15 17.29 15.41
N PRO A 318 -4.41 17.03 15.01
CA PRO A 318 -5.57 17.60 15.68
C PRO A 318 -5.59 17.13 17.15
N PRO A 319 -6.23 17.87 18.06
CA PRO A 319 -6.21 17.56 19.49
C PRO A 319 -6.57 16.12 19.84
N ALA A 320 -7.52 15.52 19.11
CA ALA A 320 -7.95 14.13 19.30
C ALA A 320 -6.86 13.09 19.01
N GLN A 321 -5.81 13.45 18.25
CA GLN A 321 -4.72 12.57 17.85
C GLN A 321 -3.35 13.01 18.39
N ALA A 322 -3.28 14.11 19.13
CA ALA A 322 -2.02 14.61 19.70
C ALA A 322 -1.31 13.56 20.55
N ALA A 323 -2.07 12.76 21.31
CA ALA A 323 -1.54 11.68 22.14
C ALA A 323 -0.90 10.54 21.32
N HIS A 324 -1.20 10.42 20.03
CA HIS A 324 -0.62 9.37 19.19
C HIS A 324 0.85 9.64 18.93
N GLN A 325 1.31 10.90 18.91
CA GLN A 325 2.71 11.26 18.64
C GLN A 325 3.24 10.60 17.34
N GLU A 326 2.50 10.79 16.25
CA GLU A 326 2.79 10.19 14.94
C GLU A 326 3.94 10.86 14.19
N ALA A 327 4.19 12.14 14.47
CA ALA A 327 5.28 12.88 13.88
C ALA A 327 6.65 12.33 14.35
N TRP A 328 7.58 12.18 13.41
CA TRP A 328 8.96 11.84 13.74
C TRP A 328 9.70 13.05 14.32
N LEU A 329 9.51 14.23 13.73
CA LEU A 329 10.03 15.48 14.27
C LEU A 329 9.25 15.86 15.54
N GLY A 330 9.97 16.31 16.57
CA GLY A 330 9.37 16.66 17.86
C GLY A 330 9.13 15.45 18.78
N THR A 331 9.53 14.25 18.36
CA THR A 331 9.56 13.04 19.19
C THR A 331 10.96 12.42 19.18
N ASP A 332 11.18 11.41 20.03
CA ASP A 332 12.45 10.66 20.06
C ASP A 332 12.50 9.54 18.99
N LEU A 333 11.49 9.45 18.11
CA LEU A 333 11.32 8.33 17.19
C LEU A 333 12.48 8.18 16.20
N ALA A 334 12.95 9.28 15.62
CA ALA A 334 14.09 9.26 14.69
C ALA A 334 15.37 8.71 15.34
N HIS A 335 15.62 9.06 16.60
CA HIS A 335 16.77 8.56 17.35
C HIS A 335 16.62 7.07 17.69
N GLN A 336 15.47 6.66 18.24
CA GLN A 336 15.17 5.26 18.57
C GLN A 336 15.16 4.34 17.35
N TYR A 337 14.66 4.82 16.21
CA TYR A 337 14.70 4.07 14.97
C TYR A 337 16.14 3.82 14.50
N LYS A 338 17.01 4.82 14.60
CA LYS A 338 18.41 4.68 14.19
C LYS A 338 19.25 3.83 15.14
N SER A 339 18.97 3.85 16.44
CA SER A 339 19.71 3.06 17.42
C SER A 339 19.50 1.55 17.25
N LEU A 340 18.38 1.13 16.66
CA LEU A 340 18.06 -0.28 16.36
C LEU A 340 18.56 -0.76 14.99
N ALA A 341 19.03 0.15 14.12
CA ALA A 341 19.53 -0.16 12.78
C ALA A 341 21.04 -0.50 12.75
N LEU A 342 21.71 -0.38 13.90
CA LEU A 342 23.10 -0.75 14.16
C LEU A 342 23.13 -2.08 14.91
#